data_AF-A0A4Y8IVB8-F1
#
_entry.id   AF-A0A4Y8IVB8-F1
#
_cell.length_a   1.000
_cell.length_b   1.000
_cell.length_c   1.000
_cell.angle_alpha   90.00
_cell.angle_beta   90.00
_cell.angle_gamma   90.00
#
_symmetry.space_group_name_H-M   'P 1'
#
loop_
_entity.id
_entity.type
_entity.pdbx_description
1 polymer ?
#
loop_
_entity_poly.entity_id
_entity_poly.type
_entity_poly.pdbx_seq_one_letter_code
_entity_poly.pdbx_strand_id
1 'polypeptide(L)'
;MKKIVGSRVIKTGLAIFITALICEWLGWPPVFAVITAIVTIEPTVSQSIKKGIVRFPASAIGSFFAVLFISFFGHSAITYALAAVFTIITTYRLKLYSGLLVATLTSVAMIEVIHTNVIMSFFIRLGTTTIGLLVSTLVNMFVLPPDYKKDIKTKLNSIAERTGLAVEQIFHQYLINDLDKQTCQINLDELDQKVHKIESLIQFQKDESKYHPLTVTEQEEFEYTEKQLVRIKLIIYHMDNILNTPLTELSLTALEREMILESVQELAYSMRQNTPFDLESHRLKLKQLMELYWEDSDKLRQYRQEYTTTFPAEIIVLYELVSIFYLVENYYKESKF
;
A
#
# COMPACT_ATOMS: atom_id res chain seq x y z
N MET A 1 -1.29 20.40 -18.77
CA MET A 1 -1.74 21.15 -17.57
C MET A 1 -1.55 20.28 -16.34
N LYS A 2 -0.70 20.71 -15.39
CA LYS A 2 -0.45 20.00 -14.12
C LYS A 2 -1.76 19.89 -13.32
N LYS A 3 -2.14 18.69 -12.86
CA LYS A 3 -3.23 18.44 -11.90
C LYS A 3 -2.89 19.17 -10.58
N ILE A 4 -3.35 20.40 -10.39
CA ILE A 4 -2.88 21.27 -9.29
C ILE A 4 -3.66 21.11 -7.98
N VAL A 5 -4.75 20.34 -7.91
CA VAL A 5 -5.40 20.07 -6.63
C VAL A 5 -5.85 18.61 -6.58
N GLY A 6 -5.22 17.80 -5.73
CA GLY A 6 -5.67 16.44 -5.46
C GLY A 6 -7.06 16.48 -4.81
N SER A 7 -7.95 15.52 -5.14
CA SER A 7 -9.32 15.47 -4.62
C SER A 7 -9.40 15.61 -3.09
N ARG A 8 -8.36 15.11 -2.39
CA ARG A 8 -8.19 15.26 -0.94
C ARG A 8 -8.16 16.72 -0.47
N VAL A 9 -7.44 17.59 -1.17
CA VAL A 9 -7.34 19.01 -0.79
C VAL A 9 -8.71 19.69 -0.95
N ILE A 10 -9.42 19.41 -2.05
CA ILE A 10 -10.76 19.97 -2.31
C ILE A 10 -11.75 19.53 -1.22
N LYS A 11 -11.87 18.22 -0.96
CA LYS A 11 -12.79 17.70 0.05
C LYS A 11 -12.43 18.17 1.47
N THR A 12 -11.14 18.33 1.76
CA THR A 12 -10.70 18.89 3.04
C THR A 12 -11.07 20.36 3.19
N GLY A 13 -10.80 21.19 2.18
CA GLY A 13 -11.21 22.60 2.18
C GLY A 13 -12.72 22.77 2.34
N LEU A 14 -13.50 21.96 1.64
CA LEU A 14 -14.96 21.98 1.73
C LEU A 14 -15.46 21.55 3.12
N ALA A 15 -14.90 20.48 3.69
CA ALA A 15 -15.26 20.05 5.03
C ALA A 15 -14.92 21.11 6.09
N ILE A 16 -13.76 21.77 5.97
CA ILE A 16 -13.38 22.90 6.84
C ILE A 16 -14.44 24.01 6.75
N PHE A 17 -14.77 24.43 5.53
CA PHE A 17 -15.73 25.50 5.29
C PHE A 17 -17.11 25.18 5.85
N ILE A 18 -17.68 24.02 5.52
CA ILE A 18 -19.01 23.61 6.01
C ILE A 18 -19.00 23.48 7.54
N THR A 19 -17.94 22.90 8.12
CA THR A 19 -17.82 22.74 9.58
C THR A 19 -17.79 24.08 10.29
N ALA A 20 -16.99 25.03 9.79
CA ALA A 20 -16.90 26.38 10.36
C ALA A 20 -18.24 27.11 10.27
N LEU A 21 -18.91 27.05 9.12
CA LEU A 21 -20.21 27.69 8.89
C LEU A 21 -21.28 27.16 9.87
N ILE A 22 -21.33 25.84 10.09
CA ILE A 22 -22.26 25.24 11.06
C ILE A 22 -21.94 25.71 12.47
N CYS A 23 -20.67 25.78 12.87
CA CYS A 23 -20.28 26.26 14.19
C CYS A 23 -20.61 27.73 14.41
N GLU A 24 -20.35 28.60 13.42
CA GLU A 24 -20.70 30.03 13.48
C GLU A 24 -22.21 30.22 13.63
N TRP A 25 -23.01 29.44 12.90
CA TRP A 25 -24.48 29.50 13.02
C TRP A 25 -25.00 29.06 14.40
N LEU A 26 -24.32 28.12 15.05
CA LEU A 26 -24.62 27.66 16.41
C LEU A 26 -24.00 28.55 17.51
N GLY A 27 -23.18 29.54 17.14
CA GLY A 27 -22.42 30.35 18.09
C GLY A 27 -21.34 29.58 18.85
N TRP A 28 -20.84 28.47 18.29
CA TRP A 28 -19.80 27.63 18.90
C TRP A 28 -18.43 27.93 18.30
N PRO A 29 -17.32 27.79 19.07
CA PRO A 29 -15.98 28.02 18.56
C PRO A 29 -15.62 27.06 17.39
N PRO A 30 -15.41 27.55 16.16
CA PRO A 30 -15.24 26.69 14.99
C PRO A 30 -13.89 25.98 14.96
N VAL A 31 -12.86 26.54 15.59
CA VAL A 31 -11.47 26.06 15.52
C VAL A 31 -11.35 24.56 15.81
N PHE A 32 -12.01 24.09 16.86
CA PHE A 32 -11.91 22.69 17.28
C PHE A 32 -12.71 21.71 16.40
N ALA A 33 -13.86 22.15 15.91
CA ALA A 33 -14.63 21.37 14.94
C ALA A 33 -13.84 21.24 13.63
N VAL A 34 -13.24 22.34 13.17
CA VAL A 34 -12.38 22.37 11.97
C VAL A 34 -11.16 21.46 12.13
N ILE A 35 -10.44 21.54 13.25
CA ILE A 35 -9.31 20.62 13.54
C ILE A 35 -9.79 19.17 13.47
N THR A 36 -10.95 18.88 14.08
CA THR A 36 -11.54 17.54 14.06
C THR A 36 -11.88 17.09 12.64
N ALA A 37 -12.43 17.97 11.80
CA ALA A 37 -12.74 17.67 10.41
C ALA A 37 -11.47 17.39 9.59
N ILE A 38 -10.41 18.20 9.77
CA ILE A 38 -9.12 18.04 9.09
C ILE A 38 -8.51 16.67 9.38
N VAL A 39 -8.40 16.32 10.66
CA VAL A 39 -7.76 15.05 11.03
C VAL A 39 -8.61 13.84 10.63
N THR A 40 -9.93 14.00 10.50
CA THR A 40 -10.90 12.92 10.21
C THR A 40 -11.06 12.61 8.73
N ILE A 41 -10.63 13.49 7.83
CA ILE A 41 -10.53 13.14 6.41
C ILE A 41 -9.35 12.20 6.18
N GLU A 42 -9.71 10.96 5.86
CA GLU A 42 -8.81 9.85 5.61
C GLU A 42 -8.89 9.45 4.11
N PRO A 43 -7.98 8.59 3.62
CA PRO A 43 -8.01 8.10 2.25
C PRO A 43 -9.37 7.49 1.85
N THR A 44 -9.99 6.71 2.74
CA THR A 44 -11.29 6.05 2.51
C THR A 44 -12.36 6.48 3.52
N VAL A 45 -13.63 6.34 3.16
CA VAL A 45 -14.78 6.60 4.03
C VAL A 45 -14.76 5.66 5.24
N SER A 46 -14.47 4.38 4.99
CA SER A 46 -14.30 3.35 6.02
C SER A 46 -13.29 3.76 7.08
N GLN A 47 -12.14 4.30 6.68
CA GLN A 47 -11.10 4.75 7.61
C GLN A 47 -11.51 6.01 8.37
N SER A 48 -12.18 6.96 7.72
CA SER A 48 -12.75 8.15 8.37
C SER A 48 -13.72 7.75 9.50
N ILE A 49 -14.63 6.82 9.23
CA ILE A 49 -15.61 6.34 10.22
C ILE A 49 -14.90 5.59 11.36
N LYS A 50 -14.06 4.60 11.04
CA LYS A 50 -13.33 3.81 12.06
C LYS A 50 -12.50 4.70 12.98
N LYS A 51 -11.76 5.65 12.43
CA LYS A 51 -10.96 6.59 13.24
C LYS A 51 -11.83 7.62 13.96
N GLY A 52 -12.94 8.05 13.37
CA GLY A 52 -13.90 8.95 14.01
C GLY A 52 -14.50 8.35 15.29
N ILE A 53 -14.89 7.08 15.24
CA ILE A 53 -15.42 6.33 16.40
C ILE A 53 -14.39 6.24 17.54
N VAL A 54 -13.10 6.14 17.22
CA VAL A 54 -12.02 6.12 18.23
C VAL A 54 -11.68 7.53 18.73
N ARG A 55 -11.73 8.53 17.86
CA ARG A 55 -11.37 9.92 18.18
C ARG A 55 -12.42 10.62 19.05
N PHE A 56 -13.70 10.30 18.88
CA PHE A 56 -14.76 10.89 19.69
C PHE A 56 -14.55 10.65 21.21
N PRO A 57 -14.46 9.40 21.71
CA PRO A 57 -14.23 9.15 23.13
C PRO A 57 -12.85 9.63 23.58
N ALA A 58 -11.82 9.57 22.73
CA ALA A 58 -10.50 10.09 23.05
C ALA A 58 -10.54 11.61 23.31
N SER A 59 -11.22 12.37 22.44
CA SER A 59 -11.38 13.81 22.62
C SER A 59 -12.22 14.12 23.86
N ALA A 60 -13.26 13.34 24.14
CA ALA A 60 -14.06 13.46 25.37
C ALA A 60 -13.22 13.26 26.64
N ILE A 61 -12.31 12.29 26.65
CA ILE A 61 -11.36 12.06 27.75
C ILE A 61 -10.44 13.28 27.93
N GLY A 62 -9.91 13.82 26.83
CA GLY A 62 -9.08 15.02 26.86
C GLY A 62 -9.83 16.23 27.46
N SER A 63 -11.08 16.44 27.03
CA SER A 63 -11.95 17.48 27.57
C SER A 63 -12.27 17.28 29.04
N PHE A 64 -12.52 16.04 29.45
CA PHE A 64 -12.78 15.69 30.84
C PHE A 64 -11.60 16.04 31.74
N PHE A 65 -10.37 15.65 31.37
CA PHE A 65 -9.19 15.99 32.17
C PHE A 65 -8.85 17.47 32.16
N ALA A 66 -9.09 18.20 31.06
CA ALA A 66 -8.96 19.66 31.04
C ALA A 66 -9.87 20.30 32.10
N VAL A 67 -11.16 19.92 32.10
CA VAL A 67 -12.18 20.38 33.04
C VAL A 67 -11.85 19.99 34.49
N LEU A 68 -11.37 18.78 34.70
CA LEU A 68 -11.00 18.29 36.03
C LEU A 68 -9.85 19.10 36.61
N PHE A 69 -8.72 19.20 35.89
CA PHE A 69 -7.53 19.84 36.43
C PHE A 69 -7.64 21.36 36.50
N ILE A 70 -8.35 22.01 35.58
CA ILE A 70 -8.58 23.46 35.69
C ILE A 70 -9.42 23.81 36.93
N SER A 71 -10.34 22.94 37.32
CA SER A 71 -11.16 23.13 38.53
C SER A 71 -10.35 23.01 39.82
N PHE A 72 -9.24 22.25 39.81
CA PHE A 72 -8.35 22.08 40.98
C PHE A 72 -7.21 23.10 41.03
N PHE A 73 -6.60 23.42 39.89
CA PHE A 73 -5.32 24.16 39.82
C PHE A 73 -5.40 25.48 39.03
N GLY A 74 -6.59 25.83 38.50
CA GLY A 74 -6.80 27.02 37.69
C GLY A 74 -5.95 27.03 36.41
N HIS A 75 -5.69 28.23 35.89
CA HIS A 75 -4.79 28.42 34.75
C HIS A 75 -3.34 28.45 35.24
N SER A 76 -2.67 27.30 35.20
CA SER A 76 -1.26 27.18 35.59
C SER A 76 -0.54 26.11 34.77
N ALA A 77 0.79 26.17 34.72
CA ALA A 77 1.60 25.22 33.95
C ALA A 77 1.38 23.76 34.41
N ILE A 78 1.10 23.56 35.71
CA ILE A 78 0.84 22.22 36.26
C ILE A 78 -0.49 21.63 35.73
N THR A 79 -1.50 22.48 35.49
CA THR A 79 -2.78 22.07 34.88
C THR A 79 -2.57 21.46 33.50
N TYR A 80 -1.76 22.11 32.65
CA TYR A 80 -1.43 21.61 31.32
C TYR A 80 -0.72 20.26 31.37
N ALA A 81 0.30 20.13 32.24
CA ALA A 81 1.06 18.91 32.39
C ALA A 81 0.18 17.74 32.86
N LEU A 82 -0.61 17.94 33.92
CA LEU A 82 -1.47 16.89 34.46
C LEU A 82 -2.58 16.50 33.48
N ALA A 83 -3.25 17.47 32.85
CA ALA A 83 -4.28 17.18 31.86
C ALA A 83 -3.73 16.35 30.69
N ALA A 84 -2.57 16.73 30.15
CA ALA A 84 -1.94 16.00 29.05
C ALA A 84 -1.52 14.57 29.47
N VAL A 85 -0.80 14.43 30.60
CA VAL A 85 -0.28 13.12 31.05
C VAL A 85 -1.42 12.15 31.34
N PHE A 86 -2.45 12.57 32.08
CA PHE A 86 -3.59 11.71 32.39
C PHE A 86 -4.41 11.37 31.15
N THR A 87 -4.57 12.32 30.21
CA THR A 87 -5.21 12.07 28.92
C THR A 87 -4.44 11.01 28.13
N ILE A 88 -3.12 11.13 28.02
CA ILE A 88 -2.27 10.17 27.31
C ILE A 88 -2.39 8.78 27.94
N ILE A 89 -2.22 8.67 29.26
CA ILE A 89 -2.27 7.40 29.99
C ILE A 89 -3.63 6.72 29.78
N THR A 90 -4.72 7.47 29.95
CA THR A 90 -6.08 6.93 29.85
C THR A 90 -6.42 6.52 28.42
N THR A 91 -6.10 7.36 27.45
CA THR A 91 -6.35 7.09 26.03
C THR A 91 -5.55 5.88 25.55
N TYR A 92 -4.30 5.74 26.02
CA TYR A 92 -3.46 4.59 25.72
C TYR A 92 -3.99 3.29 26.37
N ARG A 93 -4.40 3.35 27.66
CA ARG A 93 -5.00 2.22 28.39
C ARG A 93 -6.28 1.71 27.73
N LEU A 94 -7.09 2.61 27.18
CA LEU A 94 -8.31 2.29 26.44
C LEU A 94 -8.06 1.91 24.97
N LYS A 95 -6.79 1.81 24.54
CA LYS A 95 -6.37 1.45 23.18
C LYS A 95 -6.91 2.40 22.09
N LEU A 96 -7.14 3.66 22.44
CA LEU A 96 -7.67 4.69 21.53
C LEU A 96 -6.54 5.39 20.74
N TYR A 97 -5.61 4.62 20.18
CA TYR A 97 -4.33 5.13 19.65
C TYR A 97 -4.48 6.20 18.56
N SER A 98 -5.46 6.04 17.65
CA SER A 98 -5.71 7.00 16.56
C SER A 98 -6.30 8.34 17.03
N GLY A 99 -6.76 8.40 18.28
CA GLY A 99 -7.27 9.59 18.94
C GLY A 99 -6.30 10.25 19.90
N LEU A 100 -5.14 9.64 20.19
CA LEU A 100 -4.22 10.11 21.22
C LEU A 100 -3.74 11.54 20.99
N LEU A 101 -3.27 11.86 19.77
CA LEU A 101 -2.83 13.22 19.43
C LEU A 101 -3.97 14.24 19.61
N VAL A 102 -5.15 13.91 19.09
CA VAL A 102 -6.34 14.78 19.15
C VAL A 102 -6.80 14.98 20.60
N ALA A 103 -6.79 13.92 21.40
CA ALA A 103 -7.13 13.95 22.82
C ALA A 103 -6.19 14.84 23.61
N THR A 104 -4.88 14.67 23.45
CA THR A 104 -3.87 15.49 24.13
C THR A 104 -3.99 16.96 23.72
N LEU A 105 -4.14 17.24 22.41
CA LEU A 105 -4.36 18.60 21.92
C LEU A 105 -5.64 19.21 22.51
N THR A 106 -6.72 18.41 22.60
CA THR A 106 -7.98 18.82 23.22
C THR A 106 -7.76 19.19 24.69
N SER A 107 -7.05 18.34 25.44
CA SER A 107 -6.82 18.54 26.87
C SER A 107 -6.05 19.82 27.19
N VAL A 108 -5.06 20.15 26.36
CA VAL A 108 -4.22 21.34 26.51
C VAL A 108 -4.98 22.57 26.02
N ALA A 109 -5.49 22.56 24.80
CA ALA A 109 -6.10 23.73 24.19
C ALA A 109 -7.40 24.19 24.89
N MET A 110 -8.12 23.27 25.55
CA MET A 110 -9.31 23.66 26.32
C MET A 110 -8.98 24.47 27.57
N ILE A 111 -7.80 24.29 28.18
CA ILE A 111 -7.43 25.02 29.41
C ILE A 111 -7.42 26.53 29.17
N GLU A 112 -7.04 26.98 27.97
CA GLU A 112 -7.02 28.40 27.62
C GLU A 112 -8.41 28.98 27.34
N VAL A 113 -9.38 28.14 26.95
CA VAL A 113 -10.71 28.56 26.49
C VAL A 113 -11.77 28.48 27.60
N ILE A 114 -11.54 27.69 28.64
CA ILE A 114 -12.47 27.55 29.77
C ILE A 114 -12.30 28.76 30.71
N HIS A 115 -13.31 29.64 30.78
CA HIS A 115 -13.27 30.81 31.69
C HIS A 115 -14.37 30.85 32.75
N THR A 116 -15.61 30.47 32.41
CA THR A 116 -16.76 30.65 33.33
C THR A 116 -17.57 29.38 33.56
N ASN A 117 -18.16 28.79 32.51
CA ASN A 117 -19.02 27.61 32.66
C ASN A 117 -18.35 26.33 32.17
N VAL A 118 -17.60 25.71 33.08
CA VAL A 118 -16.75 24.53 32.82
C VAL A 118 -17.54 23.35 32.24
N ILE A 119 -18.75 23.09 32.76
CA ILE A 119 -19.63 22.00 32.29
C ILE A 119 -20.16 22.32 30.89
N MET A 120 -20.58 23.56 30.63
CA MET A 120 -21.03 23.97 29.30
C MET A 120 -19.90 23.85 28.27
N SER A 121 -18.67 24.25 28.62
CA SER A 121 -17.50 24.11 27.75
C SER A 121 -17.21 22.65 27.39
N PHE A 122 -17.46 21.69 28.29
CA PHE A 122 -17.37 20.26 27.99
C PHE A 122 -18.38 19.83 26.93
N PHE A 123 -19.66 20.17 27.09
CA PHE A 123 -20.70 19.79 26.13
C PHE A 123 -20.53 20.48 24.77
N ILE A 124 -20.16 21.77 24.75
CA ILE A 124 -19.81 22.47 23.50
C ILE A 124 -18.65 21.75 22.81
N ARG A 125 -17.68 21.25 23.57
CA ARG A 125 -16.58 20.49 22.97
C ARG A 125 -17.05 19.17 22.36
N LEU A 126 -17.86 18.38 23.06
CA LEU A 126 -18.41 17.16 22.49
C LEU A 126 -19.24 17.46 21.23
N GLY A 127 -20.03 18.53 21.24
CA GLY A 127 -20.80 19.00 20.08
C GLY A 127 -19.92 19.37 18.89
N THR A 128 -18.91 20.22 19.10
CA THR A 128 -17.98 20.66 18.04
C THR A 128 -17.17 19.50 17.45
N THR A 129 -16.71 18.56 18.28
CA THR A 129 -16.07 17.32 17.81
C THR A 129 -17.05 16.48 16.99
N THR A 130 -18.30 16.31 17.45
CA THR A 130 -19.33 15.57 16.69
C THR A 130 -19.59 16.20 15.32
N ILE A 131 -19.74 17.52 15.25
CA ILE A 131 -19.94 18.24 13.99
C ILE A 131 -18.75 18.01 13.05
N GLY A 132 -17.53 18.18 13.54
CA GLY A 132 -16.32 17.95 12.73
C GLY A 132 -16.23 16.52 12.20
N LEU A 133 -16.55 15.51 13.02
CA LEU A 133 -16.58 14.10 12.62
C LEU A 133 -17.65 13.82 11.57
N LEU A 134 -18.87 14.32 11.79
CA LEU A 134 -20.00 14.09 10.88
C LEU A 134 -19.76 14.77 9.53
N VAL A 135 -19.43 16.07 9.54
CA VAL A 135 -19.23 16.85 8.31
C VAL A 135 -18.07 16.29 7.49
N SER A 136 -16.92 15.99 8.12
CA SER A 136 -15.79 15.40 7.39
C SER A 136 -16.11 14.05 6.78
N THR A 137 -16.85 13.20 7.49
CA THR A 137 -17.25 11.87 6.99
C THR A 137 -18.23 12.00 5.82
N LEU A 138 -19.25 12.86 5.94
CA LEU A 138 -20.22 13.11 4.88
C LEU A 138 -19.56 13.70 3.64
N VAL A 139 -18.66 14.67 3.81
CA VAL A 139 -17.91 15.24 2.70
C VAL A 139 -17.00 14.18 2.06
N ASN A 140 -16.32 13.34 2.85
CA ASN A 140 -15.49 12.26 2.31
C ASN A 140 -16.28 11.21 1.53
N MET A 141 -17.56 11.01 1.90
CA MET A 141 -18.47 10.07 1.26
C MET A 141 -19.07 10.63 -0.04
N PHE A 142 -19.59 11.85 -0.02
CA PHE A 142 -20.36 12.38 -1.14
C PHE A 142 -19.57 13.25 -2.12
N VAL A 143 -18.43 13.81 -1.70
CA VAL A 143 -17.68 14.78 -2.51
C VAL A 143 -16.45 14.12 -3.09
N LEU A 144 -16.51 13.81 -4.39
CA LEU A 144 -15.45 13.14 -5.14
C LEU A 144 -15.01 11.84 -4.42
N PRO A 145 -15.91 10.83 -4.38
CA PRO A 145 -15.67 9.60 -3.63
C PRO A 145 -14.33 8.98 -4.06
N PRO A 146 -13.55 8.42 -3.11
CA PRO A 146 -12.28 7.79 -3.42
C PRO A 146 -12.46 6.66 -4.45
N ASP A 147 -11.69 6.70 -5.54
CA ASP A 147 -11.62 5.61 -6.51
C ASP A 147 -10.15 5.36 -6.86
N TYR A 148 -9.69 4.15 -6.57
CA TYR A 148 -8.30 3.74 -6.77
C TYR A 148 -8.12 2.80 -7.96
N LYS A 149 -9.20 2.34 -8.62
CA LYS A 149 -9.14 1.32 -9.69
C LYS A 149 -8.17 1.71 -10.81
N LYS A 150 -8.32 2.92 -11.33
CA LYS A 150 -7.47 3.43 -12.42
C LYS A 150 -6.00 3.58 -11.99
N ASP A 151 -5.77 4.05 -10.77
CA ASP A 151 -4.42 4.24 -10.23
C ASP A 151 -3.73 2.89 -10.01
N ILE A 152 -4.45 1.88 -9.50
CA ILE A 152 -3.97 0.50 -9.35
C ILE A 152 -3.60 -0.05 -10.72
N LYS A 153 -4.52 -0.01 -11.71
CA LYS A 153 -4.27 -0.52 -13.07
C LYS A 153 -3.06 0.13 -13.74
N THR A 154 -2.95 1.45 -13.64
CA THR A 154 -1.81 2.20 -14.21
C THR A 154 -0.49 1.80 -13.54
N LYS A 155 -0.48 1.65 -12.21
CA LYS A 155 0.72 1.24 -11.47
C LYS A 155 1.06 -0.23 -11.71
N LEU A 156 0.05 -1.09 -11.89
CA LEU A 156 0.22 -2.50 -12.20
C LEU A 156 0.87 -2.69 -13.57
N ASN A 157 0.41 -1.95 -14.59
CA ASN A 157 1.03 -1.99 -15.92
C ASN A 157 2.50 -1.51 -15.86
N SER A 158 2.76 -0.44 -15.10
CA SER A 158 4.12 0.07 -14.94
C SER A 158 5.04 -0.87 -14.15
N ILE A 159 4.53 -1.61 -13.15
CA ILE A 159 5.36 -2.57 -12.42
C ILE A 159 5.61 -3.83 -13.26
N ALA A 160 4.63 -4.31 -14.03
CA ALA A 160 4.81 -5.45 -14.92
C ALA A 160 5.94 -5.22 -15.94
N GLU A 161 5.94 -4.06 -16.61
CA GLU A 161 7.01 -3.69 -17.53
C GLU A 161 8.39 -3.66 -16.85
N ARG A 162 8.47 -3.08 -15.64
CA ARG A 162 9.72 -3.05 -14.88
C ARG A 162 10.14 -4.43 -14.37
N THR A 163 9.20 -5.30 -14.05
CA THR A 163 9.46 -6.69 -13.68
C THR A 163 10.08 -7.44 -14.85
N GLY A 164 9.53 -7.31 -16.06
CA GLY A 164 10.13 -7.90 -17.27
C GLY A 164 11.57 -7.44 -17.50
N LEU A 165 11.82 -6.12 -17.40
CA LEU A 165 13.18 -5.57 -17.50
C LEU A 165 14.12 -6.06 -16.39
N ALA A 166 13.63 -6.24 -15.16
CA ALA A 166 14.43 -6.77 -14.06
C ALA A 166 14.80 -8.24 -14.28
N VAL A 167 13.87 -9.05 -14.80
CA VAL A 167 14.15 -10.44 -15.21
C VAL A 167 15.27 -10.42 -16.27
N GLU A 168 15.16 -9.58 -17.30
CA GLU A 168 16.22 -9.41 -18.31
C GLU A 168 17.59 -9.07 -17.71
N GLN A 169 17.64 -8.07 -16.84
CA GLN A 169 18.87 -7.61 -16.20
C GLN A 169 19.51 -8.69 -15.31
N ILE A 170 18.71 -9.45 -14.55
CA ILE A 170 19.23 -10.49 -13.67
C ILE A 170 19.85 -11.63 -14.46
N PHE A 171 19.21 -12.08 -15.54
CA PHE A 171 19.75 -13.15 -16.39
C PHE A 171 20.96 -12.67 -17.21
N HIS A 172 20.98 -11.42 -17.67
CA HIS A 172 22.17 -10.81 -18.27
C HIS A 172 23.34 -10.80 -17.28
N GLN A 173 23.09 -10.32 -16.07
CA GLN A 173 24.10 -10.31 -15.01
C GLN A 173 24.65 -11.70 -14.74
N TYR A 174 23.78 -12.68 -14.70
CA TYR A 174 24.12 -14.03 -14.29
C TYR A 174 24.82 -14.85 -15.39
N LEU A 175 24.48 -14.63 -16.67
CA LEU A 175 25.03 -15.39 -17.80
C LEU A 175 26.22 -14.70 -18.50
N ILE A 176 26.26 -13.36 -18.49
CA ILE A 176 27.28 -12.55 -19.18
C ILE A 176 28.21 -11.87 -18.17
N ASN A 177 27.75 -11.62 -16.94
CA ASN A 177 28.49 -10.89 -15.89
C ASN A 177 28.88 -9.46 -16.32
N ASP A 178 27.97 -8.81 -17.05
CA ASP A 178 28.12 -7.45 -17.60
C ASP A 178 27.51 -6.35 -16.72
N LEU A 179 26.74 -6.72 -15.70
CA LEU A 179 26.10 -5.83 -14.75
C LEU A 179 26.73 -6.03 -13.36
N ASP A 180 26.20 -5.33 -12.37
CA ASP A 180 26.62 -5.53 -10.99
C ASP A 180 25.45 -6.08 -10.16
N LYS A 181 25.74 -7.08 -9.32
CA LYS A 181 24.74 -7.74 -8.49
C LYS A 181 24.07 -6.75 -7.52
N GLN A 182 24.81 -5.78 -6.99
CA GLN A 182 24.22 -4.76 -6.10
C GLN A 182 23.21 -3.89 -6.85
N THR A 183 23.48 -3.55 -8.11
CA THR A 183 22.51 -2.84 -8.97
C THR A 183 21.22 -3.62 -9.17
N CYS A 184 21.32 -4.94 -9.42
CA CYS A 184 20.14 -5.80 -9.54
C CYS A 184 19.34 -5.87 -8.24
N GLN A 185 20.02 -5.97 -7.09
CA GLN A 185 19.36 -5.97 -5.77
C GLN A 185 18.59 -4.68 -5.50
N ILE A 186 19.19 -3.51 -5.79
CA ILE A 186 18.53 -2.21 -5.62
C ILE A 186 17.26 -2.14 -6.47
N ASN A 187 17.30 -2.66 -7.71
CA ASN A 187 16.13 -2.70 -8.58
C ASN A 187 15.02 -3.60 -8.03
N LEU A 188 15.35 -4.74 -7.42
CA LEU A 188 14.37 -5.60 -6.74
C LEU A 188 13.75 -4.92 -5.52
N ASP A 189 14.56 -4.28 -4.67
CA ASP A 189 14.07 -3.55 -3.50
C ASP A 189 13.09 -2.42 -3.91
N GLU A 190 13.37 -1.74 -5.02
CA GLU A 190 12.46 -0.74 -5.61
C GLU A 190 11.14 -1.35 -6.09
N LEU A 191 11.18 -2.55 -6.70
CA LEU A 191 9.99 -3.27 -7.13
C LEU A 191 9.13 -3.67 -5.93
N ASP A 192 9.72 -4.20 -4.86
CA ASP A 192 9.00 -4.56 -3.63
C ASP A 192 8.32 -3.35 -2.97
N GLN A 193 9.02 -2.21 -2.91
CA GLN A 193 8.40 -0.97 -2.43
C GLN A 193 7.22 -0.53 -3.29
N LYS A 194 7.25 -0.78 -4.61
CA LYS A 194 6.13 -0.50 -5.50
C LYS A 194 4.98 -1.48 -5.32
N VAL A 195 5.26 -2.76 -5.14
CA VAL A 195 4.25 -3.77 -4.78
C VAL A 195 3.48 -3.32 -3.54
N HIS A 196 4.18 -2.97 -2.45
CA HIS A 196 3.53 -2.53 -1.21
C HIS A 196 2.64 -1.30 -1.36
N LYS A 197 3.03 -0.36 -2.24
CA LYS A 197 2.20 0.79 -2.59
C LYS A 197 0.92 0.36 -3.31
N ILE A 198 0.99 -0.60 -4.24
CA ILE A 198 -0.18 -1.12 -4.95
C ILE A 198 -1.08 -1.91 -3.99
N GLU A 199 -0.51 -2.75 -3.12
CA GLU A 199 -1.26 -3.47 -2.07
C GLU A 199 -2.04 -2.52 -1.17
N SER A 200 -1.43 -1.40 -0.77
CA SER A 200 -2.10 -0.37 0.03
C SER A 200 -3.29 0.25 -0.70
N LEU A 201 -3.17 0.49 -2.03
CA LEU A 201 -4.26 1.00 -2.85
C LEU A 201 -5.38 -0.04 -3.02
N ILE A 202 -5.04 -1.30 -3.22
CA ILE A 202 -6.01 -2.42 -3.25
C ILE A 202 -6.77 -2.46 -1.92
N GLN A 203 -6.07 -2.36 -0.79
CA GLN A 203 -6.71 -2.33 0.52
C GLN A 203 -7.63 -1.12 0.70
N PHE A 204 -7.24 0.06 0.19
CA PHE A 204 -8.11 1.23 0.19
C PHE A 204 -9.37 1.01 -0.66
N GLN A 205 -9.23 0.44 -1.86
CA GLN A 205 -10.37 0.12 -2.72
C GLN A 205 -11.34 -0.89 -2.06
N LYS A 206 -10.80 -1.93 -1.38
CA LYS A 206 -11.61 -2.89 -0.60
C LYS A 206 -12.34 -2.27 0.58
N ASP A 207 -11.71 -1.30 1.24
CA ASP A 207 -12.35 -0.59 2.34
C ASP A 207 -13.45 0.34 1.82
N GLU A 208 -13.26 0.93 0.64
CA GLU A 208 -14.22 1.83 0.01
C GLU A 208 -15.43 1.10 -0.58
N SER A 209 -15.25 -0.11 -1.12
CA SER A 209 -16.34 -0.91 -1.71
C SER A 209 -17.49 -1.25 -0.75
N LYS A 210 -17.26 -1.10 0.56
CA LYS A 210 -18.29 -1.24 1.61
C LYS A 210 -19.32 -0.11 1.58
N TYR A 211 -18.91 1.08 1.14
CA TYR A 211 -19.74 2.29 1.11
C TYR A 211 -20.11 2.68 -0.32
N HIS A 212 -19.26 2.32 -1.29
CA HIS A 212 -19.49 2.48 -2.72
C HIS A 212 -19.31 1.12 -3.42
N PRO A 213 -20.36 0.25 -3.43
CA PRO A 213 -20.27 -1.09 -4.00
C PRO A 213 -19.85 -1.07 -5.46
N LEU A 214 -19.02 -2.04 -5.83
CA LEU A 214 -18.62 -2.28 -7.21
C LEU A 214 -19.74 -3.00 -7.96
N THR A 215 -19.87 -2.72 -9.26
CA THR A 215 -20.65 -3.59 -10.15
C THR A 215 -19.99 -4.96 -10.29
N VAL A 216 -20.73 -5.97 -10.75
CA VAL A 216 -20.18 -7.34 -10.95
C VAL A 216 -18.93 -7.30 -11.83
N THR A 217 -19.00 -6.62 -12.98
CA THR A 217 -17.87 -6.48 -13.91
C THR A 217 -16.68 -5.76 -13.27
N GLU A 218 -16.91 -4.68 -12.52
CA GLU A 218 -15.81 -3.98 -11.83
C GLU A 218 -15.20 -4.82 -10.71
N GLN A 219 -15.99 -5.66 -10.05
CA GLN A 219 -15.50 -6.59 -9.05
C GLN A 219 -14.63 -7.67 -9.68
N GLU A 220 -15.05 -8.25 -10.81
CA GLU A 220 -14.27 -9.22 -11.58
C GLU A 220 -12.95 -8.60 -12.07
N GLU A 221 -12.98 -7.39 -12.65
CA GLU A 221 -11.78 -6.66 -13.06
C GLU A 221 -10.84 -6.37 -11.86
N PHE A 222 -11.41 -6.05 -10.70
CA PHE A 222 -10.65 -5.77 -9.49
C PHE A 222 -9.99 -7.04 -8.94
N GLU A 223 -10.72 -8.14 -8.80
CA GLU A 223 -10.20 -9.44 -8.38
C GLU A 223 -9.12 -9.95 -9.33
N TYR A 224 -9.30 -9.75 -10.64
CA TYR A 224 -8.28 -10.01 -11.64
C TYR A 224 -7.00 -9.21 -11.37
N THR A 225 -7.13 -7.91 -11.15
CA THR A 225 -6.00 -7.01 -10.83
C THR A 225 -5.26 -7.44 -9.56
N GLU A 226 -5.95 -7.98 -8.56
CA GLU A 226 -5.32 -8.54 -7.37
C GLU A 226 -4.47 -9.77 -7.68
N LYS A 227 -5.01 -10.70 -8.48
CA LYS A 227 -4.27 -11.90 -8.91
C LYS A 227 -3.03 -11.53 -9.72
N GLN A 228 -3.14 -10.54 -10.60
CA GLN A 228 -1.99 -10.02 -11.36
C GLN A 228 -0.86 -9.56 -10.44
N LEU A 229 -1.18 -8.80 -9.39
CA LEU A 229 -0.19 -8.35 -8.43
C LEU A 229 0.46 -9.53 -7.68
N VAL A 230 -0.31 -10.55 -7.32
CA VAL A 230 0.22 -11.78 -6.71
C VAL A 230 1.21 -12.47 -7.65
N ARG A 231 0.94 -12.53 -8.96
CA ARG A 231 1.90 -13.09 -9.93
C ARG A 231 3.20 -12.27 -9.99
N ILE A 232 3.10 -10.94 -10.03
CA ILE A 232 4.28 -10.06 -10.00
C ILE A 232 5.11 -10.31 -8.73
N LYS A 233 4.48 -10.44 -7.57
CA LYS A 233 5.17 -10.77 -6.31
C LYS A 233 5.92 -12.09 -6.42
N LEU A 234 5.28 -13.14 -6.92
CA LEU A 234 5.92 -14.44 -7.11
C LEU A 234 7.11 -14.35 -8.07
N ILE A 235 7.01 -13.61 -9.17
CA ILE A 235 8.14 -13.38 -10.08
C ILE A 235 9.29 -12.68 -9.36
N ILE A 236 9.00 -11.68 -8.52
CA ILE A 236 10.02 -11.01 -7.69
C ILE A 236 10.70 -11.98 -6.72
N TYR A 237 9.95 -12.88 -6.07
CA TYR A 237 10.53 -13.91 -5.22
C TYR A 237 11.47 -14.85 -5.98
N HIS A 238 11.10 -15.29 -7.19
CA HIS A 238 11.97 -16.11 -8.04
C HIS A 238 13.24 -15.36 -8.48
N MET A 239 13.11 -14.06 -8.79
CA MET A 239 14.26 -13.20 -9.08
C MET A 239 15.22 -13.05 -7.88
N ASP A 240 14.67 -12.86 -6.68
CA ASP A 240 15.45 -12.76 -5.44
C ASP A 240 16.20 -14.07 -5.15
N ASN A 241 15.55 -15.23 -5.35
CA ASN A 241 16.20 -16.54 -5.25
C ASN A 241 17.40 -16.65 -6.18
N ILE A 242 17.28 -16.24 -7.46
CA ILE A 242 18.37 -16.29 -8.43
C ILE A 242 19.54 -15.42 -7.96
N LEU A 243 19.27 -14.19 -7.52
CA LEU A 243 20.32 -13.28 -7.06
C LEU A 243 21.02 -13.79 -5.80
N ASN A 244 20.29 -14.37 -4.86
CA ASN A 244 20.80 -14.72 -3.53
C ASN A 244 21.28 -16.17 -3.39
N THR A 245 21.01 -17.04 -4.36
CA THR A 245 21.57 -18.39 -4.37
C THR A 245 23.05 -18.34 -4.74
N PRO A 246 23.95 -18.98 -3.96
CA PRO A 246 25.38 -19.06 -4.28
C PRO A 246 25.58 -20.05 -5.42
N LEU A 247 25.43 -19.55 -6.64
CA LEU A 247 25.55 -20.36 -7.84
C LEU A 247 27.00 -20.33 -8.34
N THR A 248 27.84 -21.20 -7.78
CA THR A 248 29.24 -21.34 -8.16
C THR A 248 29.37 -22.26 -9.38
N GLU A 249 29.77 -21.67 -10.52
CA GLU A 249 30.07 -22.29 -11.82
C GLU A 249 28.85 -22.75 -12.64
N LEU A 250 28.62 -22.07 -13.77
CA LEU A 250 27.66 -22.46 -14.80
C LEU A 250 28.36 -23.24 -15.92
N SER A 251 28.03 -24.51 -16.04
CA SER A 251 28.40 -25.44 -17.10
C SER A 251 27.51 -25.35 -18.35
N LEU A 252 26.90 -24.18 -18.59
CA LEU A 252 26.10 -23.91 -19.80
C LEU A 252 26.99 -23.65 -21.02
N THR A 253 26.68 -24.30 -22.13
CA THR A 253 27.25 -24.04 -23.45
C THR A 253 26.85 -22.65 -23.98
N ALA A 254 27.59 -22.14 -24.98
CA ALA A 254 27.28 -20.84 -25.58
C ALA A 254 25.86 -20.79 -26.19
N LEU A 255 25.41 -21.89 -26.80
CA LEU A 255 24.09 -21.99 -27.43
C LEU A 255 22.96 -22.02 -26.40
N GLU A 256 23.15 -22.70 -25.27
CA GLU A 256 22.17 -22.70 -24.16
C GLU A 256 22.06 -21.30 -23.53
N ARG A 257 23.18 -20.59 -23.35
CA ARG A 257 23.18 -19.21 -22.85
C ARG A 257 22.43 -18.26 -23.79
N GLU A 258 22.69 -18.36 -25.10
CA GLU A 258 22.01 -17.56 -26.11
C GLU A 258 20.50 -17.83 -26.11
N MET A 259 20.09 -19.11 -26.06
CA MET A 259 18.68 -19.50 -25.98
C MET A 259 17.99 -18.92 -24.75
N ILE A 260 18.63 -18.95 -23.58
CA ILE A 260 18.08 -18.37 -22.35
C ILE A 260 17.93 -16.85 -22.48
N LEU A 261 18.98 -16.16 -22.96
CA LEU A 261 18.96 -14.70 -23.12
C LEU A 261 17.87 -14.26 -24.10
N GLU A 262 17.74 -14.93 -25.25
CA GLU A 262 16.65 -14.65 -26.20
C GLU A 262 15.26 -14.85 -25.57
N SER A 263 15.08 -15.95 -24.82
CA SER A 263 13.81 -16.25 -24.16
C SER A 263 13.44 -15.16 -23.16
N VAL A 264 14.41 -14.75 -22.35
CA VAL A 264 14.24 -13.70 -21.35
C VAL A 264 13.95 -12.33 -21.99
N GLN A 265 14.63 -11.98 -23.09
CA GLN A 265 14.38 -10.75 -23.84
C GLN A 265 12.96 -10.72 -24.44
N GLU A 266 12.51 -11.85 -24.98
CA GLU A 266 11.15 -11.98 -25.50
C GLU A 266 10.09 -11.86 -24.39
N LEU A 267 10.33 -12.50 -23.24
CA LEU A 267 9.49 -12.36 -22.05
C LEU A 267 9.42 -10.89 -21.61
N ALA A 268 10.56 -10.22 -21.48
CA ALA A 268 10.62 -8.81 -21.09
C ALA A 268 9.89 -7.91 -22.09
N TYR A 269 10.04 -8.16 -23.40
CA TYR A 269 9.32 -7.46 -24.46
C TYR A 269 7.81 -7.65 -24.35
N SER A 270 7.34 -8.87 -24.10
CA SER A 270 5.92 -9.21 -23.93
C SER A 270 5.29 -8.51 -22.72
N MET A 271 6.08 -8.16 -21.71
CA MET A 271 5.64 -7.47 -20.50
C MET A 271 5.59 -5.94 -20.64
N ARG A 272 6.06 -5.38 -21.75
CA ARG A 272 6.04 -3.92 -21.97
C ARG A 272 4.61 -3.41 -22.16
N GLN A 273 4.40 -2.16 -21.75
CA GLN A 273 3.12 -1.51 -21.97
C GLN A 273 2.82 -1.38 -23.46
N ASN A 274 1.58 -1.68 -23.85
CA ASN A 274 1.06 -1.66 -25.23
C ASN A 274 1.63 -2.73 -26.17
N THR A 275 2.37 -3.72 -25.67
CA THR A 275 2.71 -4.92 -26.44
C THR A 275 1.61 -5.97 -26.27
N PRO A 276 1.05 -6.54 -27.35
CA PRO A 276 0.14 -7.66 -27.22
C PRO A 276 0.91 -8.90 -26.74
N PHE A 277 0.36 -9.60 -25.75
CA PHE A 277 0.96 -10.86 -25.28
C PHE A 277 0.71 -11.98 -26.30
N ASP A 278 1.77 -12.44 -26.95
CA ASP A 278 1.73 -13.58 -27.87
C ASP A 278 1.90 -14.89 -27.09
N LEU A 279 0.78 -15.56 -26.84
CA LEU A 279 0.73 -16.82 -26.10
C LEU A 279 1.46 -17.96 -26.80
N GLU A 280 1.44 -18.00 -28.13
CA GLU A 280 2.04 -19.10 -28.89
C GLU A 280 3.56 -18.98 -28.87
N SER A 281 4.08 -17.76 -29.11
CA SER A 281 5.52 -17.49 -29.03
C SER A 281 6.07 -17.72 -27.62
N HIS A 282 5.35 -17.24 -26.59
CA HIS A 282 5.70 -17.49 -25.17
C HIS A 282 5.79 -18.99 -24.85
N ARG A 283 4.81 -19.78 -25.30
CA ARG A 283 4.79 -21.23 -25.08
C ARG A 283 5.87 -21.97 -25.86
N LEU A 284 6.25 -21.48 -27.03
CA LEU A 284 7.37 -22.04 -27.78
C LEU A 284 8.67 -21.88 -27.00
N LYS A 285 8.97 -20.67 -26.50
CA LYS A 285 10.15 -20.42 -25.64
C LYS A 285 10.10 -21.24 -24.35
N LEU A 286 8.95 -21.30 -23.68
CA LEU A 286 8.77 -22.14 -22.49
C LEU A 286 9.07 -23.61 -22.78
N LYS A 287 8.61 -24.14 -23.92
CA LYS A 287 8.87 -25.53 -24.32
C LYS A 287 10.38 -25.77 -24.54
N GLN A 288 11.07 -24.86 -25.23
CA GLN A 288 12.52 -24.95 -25.44
C GLN A 288 13.30 -24.95 -24.11
N LEU A 289 12.95 -24.05 -23.19
CA LEU A 289 13.54 -24.02 -21.84
C LEU A 289 13.26 -25.31 -21.06
N MET A 290 12.09 -25.90 -21.23
CA MET A 290 11.72 -27.15 -20.58
C MET A 290 12.48 -28.35 -21.14
N GLU A 291 12.69 -28.40 -22.46
CA GLU A 291 13.52 -29.41 -23.10
C GLU A 291 14.97 -29.32 -22.58
N LEU A 292 15.52 -28.11 -22.52
CA LEU A 292 16.85 -27.85 -21.93
C LEU A 292 16.93 -28.32 -20.46
N TYR A 293 15.92 -28.00 -19.65
CA TYR A 293 15.84 -28.47 -18.26
C TYR A 293 15.86 -30.01 -18.16
N TRP A 294 15.11 -30.71 -19.02
CA TRP A 294 15.08 -32.17 -19.00
C TRP A 294 16.40 -32.79 -19.44
N GLU A 295 17.04 -32.25 -20.49
CA GLU A 295 18.34 -32.71 -20.95
C GLU A 295 19.40 -32.60 -19.86
N ASP A 296 19.47 -31.45 -19.17
CA ASP A 296 20.42 -31.27 -18.07
C ASP A 296 20.09 -32.14 -16.85
N SER A 297 18.80 -32.30 -16.53
CA SER A 297 18.37 -33.20 -15.45
C SER A 297 18.75 -34.65 -15.71
N ASP A 298 18.63 -35.12 -16.96
CA ASP A 298 18.99 -36.48 -17.33
C ASP A 298 20.51 -36.70 -17.35
N LYS A 299 21.31 -35.70 -17.76
CA LYS A 299 22.78 -35.73 -17.57
C LYS A 299 23.13 -35.90 -16.10
N LEU A 300 22.48 -35.14 -15.21
CA LEU A 300 22.77 -35.16 -13.78
C LEU A 300 22.36 -36.44 -13.06
N ARG A 301 21.35 -37.16 -13.57
CA ARG A 301 21.03 -38.51 -13.08
C ARG A 301 22.23 -39.47 -13.22
N GLN A 302 23.09 -39.27 -14.21
CA GLN A 302 24.28 -40.10 -14.44
C GLN A 302 25.40 -39.78 -13.43
N TYR A 303 25.43 -38.56 -12.87
CA TYR A 303 26.45 -38.07 -11.92
C TYR A 303 25.91 -37.87 -10.49
N ARG A 304 24.84 -38.59 -10.11
CA ARG A 304 24.16 -38.42 -8.81
C ARG A 304 25.08 -38.51 -7.58
N GLN A 305 26.19 -39.24 -7.68
CA GLN A 305 27.15 -39.39 -6.57
C GLN A 305 27.97 -38.11 -6.29
N GLU A 306 28.07 -37.19 -7.25
CA GLU A 306 28.82 -35.93 -7.12
C GLU A 306 27.96 -34.82 -6.46
N TYR A 307 26.63 -34.93 -6.53
CA TYR A 307 25.67 -33.97 -6.00
C TYR A 307 24.81 -34.60 -4.90
N THR A 308 25.38 -34.75 -3.70
CA THR A 308 24.73 -35.48 -2.59
C THR A 308 23.78 -34.63 -1.75
N THR A 309 23.98 -33.31 -1.71
CA THR A 309 23.20 -32.38 -0.88
C THR A 309 22.85 -31.06 -1.56
N THR A 310 23.27 -30.85 -2.82
CA THR A 310 23.05 -29.59 -3.55
C THR A 310 22.59 -29.85 -4.98
N PHE A 311 21.68 -29.01 -5.47
CA PHE A 311 21.36 -28.99 -6.90
C PHE A 311 22.40 -28.15 -7.65
N PRO A 312 22.75 -28.53 -8.89
CA PRO A 312 23.59 -27.71 -9.76
C PRO A 312 22.96 -26.36 -10.06
N ALA A 313 23.81 -25.36 -10.30
CA ALA A 313 23.40 -23.98 -10.51
C ALA A 313 22.46 -23.83 -11.71
N GLU A 314 22.73 -24.57 -12.79
CA GLU A 314 21.99 -24.56 -14.06
C GLU A 314 20.55 -25.02 -13.84
N ILE A 315 20.35 -26.12 -13.10
CA ILE A 315 19.01 -26.63 -12.78
C ILE A 315 18.21 -25.61 -12.01
N ILE A 316 18.82 -24.98 -11.00
CA ILE A 316 18.14 -23.99 -10.17
C ILE A 316 17.70 -22.83 -11.06
N VAL A 317 18.61 -22.29 -11.86
CA VAL A 317 18.35 -21.14 -12.74
C VAL A 317 17.28 -21.45 -13.78
N LEU A 318 17.33 -22.63 -14.42
CA LEU A 318 16.32 -23.07 -15.38
C LEU A 318 14.95 -23.28 -14.70
N TYR A 319 14.91 -23.88 -13.51
CA TYR A 319 13.68 -24.04 -12.75
C TYR A 319 13.05 -22.68 -12.38
N GLU A 320 13.86 -21.75 -11.89
CA GLU A 320 13.41 -20.40 -11.54
C GLU A 320 12.91 -19.66 -12.78
N LEU A 321 13.62 -19.74 -13.91
CA LEU A 321 13.21 -19.14 -15.18
C LEU A 321 11.88 -19.71 -15.70
N VAL A 322 11.76 -21.04 -15.74
CA VAL A 322 10.53 -21.73 -16.13
C VAL A 322 9.37 -21.31 -15.25
N SER A 323 9.59 -21.22 -13.93
CA SER A 323 8.58 -20.76 -12.97
C SER A 323 8.12 -19.33 -13.28
N ILE A 324 9.06 -18.44 -13.62
CA ILE A 324 8.76 -17.07 -14.07
C ILE A 324 7.91 -17.10 -15.35
N PHE A 325 8.26 -17.91 -16.35
CA PHE A 325 7.47 -18.05 -17.59
C PHE A 325 6.03 -18.50 -17.33
N TYR A 326 5.82 -19.50 -16.44
CA TYR A 326 4.48 -19.92 -16.06
C TYR A 326 3.70 -18.80 -15.35
N LEU A 327 4.36 -18.02 -14.49
CA LEU A 327 3.73 -16.89 -13.82
C LEU A 327 3.35 -15.77 -14.79
N VAL A 328 4.17 -15.50 -15.81
CA VAL A 328 3.87 -14.53 -16.88
C VAL A 328 2.72 -15.01 -17.77
N GLU A 329 2.67 -16.30 -18.16
CA GLU A 329 1.48 -16.81 -18.88
C GLU A 329 0.23 -16.60 -18.03
N ASN A 330 0.26 -16.97 -16.74
CA ASN A 330 -0.88 -16.83 -15.84
C ASN A 330 -1.25 -15.37 -15.55
N TYR A 331 -0.28 -14.44 -15.63
CA TYR A 331 -0.54 -13.01 -15.60
C TYR A 331 -1.44 -12.65 -16.80
N TYR A 332 -1.07 -12.97 -18.04
CA TYR A 332 -1.87 -12.54 -19.20
C TYR A 332 -3.11 -13.38 -19.55
N LYS A 333 -3.14 -14.66 -19.16
CA LYS A 333 -4.21 -15.60 -19.57
C LYS A 333 -5.58 -15.30 -18.98
N GLU A 334 -5.62 -14.73 -17.78
CA GLU A 334 -6.86 -14.34 -17.13
C GLU A 334 -7.38 -12.96 -17.63
N SER A 335 -6.69 -12.27 -18.57
CA SER A 335 -7.09 -10.95 -19.10
C SER A 335 -8.27 -10.96 -20.10
N LYS A 336 -8.75 -12.13 -20.50
CA LYS A 336 -9.85 -12.27 -21.47
C LYS A 336 -11.19 -12.46 -20.77
N PHE A 337 -11.69 -11.40 -20.15
CA PHE A 337 -13.11 -11.24 -19.85
C PHE A 337 -13.54 -9.81 -20.19
#